data_AF-A0A7X9CBR6-F1
#
_entry.id   AF-A0A7X9CBR6-F1
#
_cell.length_a   1.000
_cell.length_b   1.000
_cell.length_c   1.000
_cell.angle_alpha   90.00
_cell.angle_beta   90.00
_cell.angle_gamma   90.00
#
_symmetry.space_group_name_H-M   'P 1'
#
loop_
_entity.id
_entity.type
_entity.pdbx_description
1 polymer ?
#
loop_
_entity_poly.entity_id
_entity_poly.type
_entity_poly.pdbx_seq_one_letter_code
_entity_poly.pdbx_strand_id
1 'polypeptide(L)'
;MHTASLAFRFGLAELRWILTGLWGHVRWFHRFWFVVAMFTWLAADLLGSWKPFAIVGAIALYFALWARFQPHTYYRAISHPLTRRSVSLDLLESWPLLMEECGLASSGTDREGRKRLVCPTIVSKRWTRNELAVVPGLLTGQTVEDFQKVADRLRTTAGATDIRVTGDLSPTLIFTFGDALSEIVYRGLPEAEDPWDGRSVWMGVDTRDDDWWLRIAGTHTLVAGSSGSGKASLVWGVTIGLAPAIARGEAQVHGIDLKGGVELGMGKSLFTRYAVTPAEAVVVLEDAVEAMSARLERMAGNTRQHTASVDEPLVVVLIDEVAALTSYIEDRDLKSRARTAMSLLCSQG
;
A
#
# COMPACT_ATOMS: atom_id res chain seq x y z
N MET A 1 -7.97 -43.38 -25.59
CA MET A 1 -7.59 -43.74 -24.20
C MET A 1 -6.76 -42.67 -23.47
N HIS A 2 -6.14 -41.69 -24.15
CA HIS A 2 -5.35 -40.64 -23.48
C HIS A 2 -6.15 -39.47 -22.87
N THR A 3 -7.37 -39.20 -23.34
CA THR A 3 -8.21 -38.08 -22.85
C THR A 3 -8.88 -38.37 -21.50
N ALA A 4 -9.26 -39.63 -21.23
CA ALA A 4 -9.86 -40.02 -19.94
C ALA A 4 -8.87 -39.93 -18.77
N SER A 5 -7.56 -40.14 -19.03
CA SER A 5 -6.49 -40.04 -18.04
C SER A 5 -6.22 -38.59 -17.59
N LEU A 6 -6.38 -37.63 -18.49
CA LEU A 6 -6.19 -36.20 -18.21
C LEU A 6 -7.35 -35.61 -17.41
N ALA A 7 -8.59 -35.96 -17.76
CA ALA A 7 -9.78 -35.56 -16.99
C ALA A 7 -9.78 -36.15 -15.57
N PHE A 8 -9.32 -37.40 -15.40
CA PHE A 8 -9.22 -38.03 -14.08
C PHE A 8 -8.11 -37.41 -13.21
N ARG A 9 -6.97 -37.05 -13.80
CA ARG A 9 -5.88 -36.35 -13.10
C ARG A 9 -6.23 -34.90 -12.74
N PHE A 10 -6.97 -34.20 -13.60
CA PHE A 10 -7.54 -32.89 -13.28
C PHE A 10 -8.56 -32.99 -12.14
N GLY A 11 -9.45 -33.99 -12.20
CA GLY A 11 -10.44 -34.23 -11.14
C GLY A 11 -9.82 -34.51 -9.78
N LEU A 12 -8.73 -35.29 -9.72
CA LEU A 12 -8.00 -35.59 -8.48
C LEU A 12 -7.23 -34.39 -7.90
N ALA A 13 -6.66 -33.53 -8.75
CA ALA A 13 -6.00 -32.30 -8.31
C ALA A 13 -7.02 -31.28 -7.77
N GLU A 14 -8.17 -31.14 -8.44
CA GLU A 14 -9.30 -30.31 -8.00
C GLU A 14 -9.92 -30.83 -6.69
N LEU A 15 -10.09 -32.15 -6.54
CA LEU A 15 -10.55 -32.77 -5.28
C LEU A 15 -9.56 -32.54 -4.14
N ARG A 16 -8.25 -32.62 -4.42
CA ARG A 16 -7.20 -32.30 -3.43
C ARG A 16 -7.24 -30.83 -3.03
N TRP A 17 -7.39 -29.91 -3.97
CA TRP A 17 -7.46 -28.48 -3.69
C TRP A 17 -8.70 -28.11 -2.86
N ILE A 18 -9.87 -28.64 -3.23
CA ILE A 18 -11.12 -28.51 -2.46
C ILE A 18 -10.94 -29.08 -1.06
N LEU A 19 -10.37 -30.29 -0.93
CA LEU A 19 -10.13 -30.92 0.37
C LEU A 19 -9.12 -30.13 1.21
N THR A 20 -8.04 -29.58 0.64
CA THR A 20 -7.06 -28.79 1.39
C THR A 20 -7.57 -27.39 1.76
N GLY A 21 -8.34 -26.75 0.88
CA GLY A 21 -8.99 -25.47 1.15
C GLY A 21 -10.11 -25.61 2.19
N LEU A 22 -10.89 -26.68 2.11
CA LEU A 22 -11.81 -27.06 3.18
C LEU A 22 -11.06 -27.45 4.46
N TRP A 23 -9.91 -28.13 4.42
CA TRP A 23 -9.18 -28.51 5.63
C TRP A 23 -8.67 -27.29 6.40
N GLY A 24 -8.17 -26.26 5.68
CA GLY A 24 -7.82 -24.97 6.29
C GLY A 24 -9.01 -24.33 7.01
N HIS A 25 -10.20 -24.39 6.42
CA HIS A 25 -11.45 -23.95 7.05
C HIS A 25 -11.92 -24.90 8.18
N VAL A 26 -11.81 -26.21 8.02
CA VAL A 26 -12.29 -27.25 8.96
C VAL A 26 -11.46 -27.28 10.23
N ARG A 27 -10.15 -27.01 10.17
CA ARG A 27 -9.32 -26.92 11.39
C ARG A 27 -9.80 -25.79 12.31
N TRP A 28 -10.27 -24.69 11.73
CA TRP A 28 -10.81 -23.53 12.45
C TRP A 28 -12.31 -23.70 12.80
N PHE A 29 -13.07 -24.42 11.96
CA PHE A 29 -14.50 -24.66 12.10
C PHE A 29 -14.86 -26.07 12.56
N HIS A 30 -13.96 -26.84 13.17
CA HIS A 30 -14.28 -28.23 13.55
C HIS A 30 -15.52 -28.31 14.45
N ARG A 31 -15.70 -27.33 15.35
CA ARG A 31 -16.88 -27.20 16.22
C ARG A 31 -18.14 -26.84 15.43
N PHE A 32 -18.01 -25.99 14.42
CA PHE A 32 -19.13 -25.58 13.56
C PHE A 32 -19.58 -26.69 12.62
N TRP A 33 -18.65 -27.38 11.96
CA TRP A 33 -18.96 -28.52 11.09
C TRP A 33 -19.52 -29.70 11.89
N PHE A 34 -19.05 -29.90 13.13
CA PHE A 34 -19.66 -30.87 14.04
C PHE A 34 -21.12 -30.52 14.35
N VAL A 35 -21.39 -29.25 14.66
CA VAL A 35 -22.77 -28.75 14.91
C VAL A 35 -23.64 -28.86 13.65
N VAL A 36 -23.13 -28.48 12.48
CA VAL A 36 -23.84 -28.61 11.20
C VAL A 36 -24.14 -30.08 10.91
N ALA A 37 -23.17 -30.98 11.07
CA ALA A 37 -23.37 -32.41 10.87
C ALA A 37 -24.40 -33.00 11.86
N MET A 38 -24.33 -32.61 13.13
CA MET A 38 -25.28 -33.04 14.17
C MET A 38 -26.71 -32.58 13.85
N PHE A 39 -26.92 -31.32 13.50
CA PHE A 39 -28.25 -30.81 13.14
C PHE A 39 -28.75 -31.38 11.81
N THR A 40 -27.87 -31.64 10.84
CA THR A 40 -28.23 -32.28 9.58
C THR A 40 -28.71 -33.71 9.81
N TRP A 41 -28.02 -34.45 10.67
CA TRP A 41 -28.39 -35.82 11.04
C TRP A 41 -29.70 -35.85 11.82
N LEU A 42 -29.86 -34.97 12.82
CA LEU A 42 -31.10 -34.83 13.59
C LEU A 42 -32.30 -34.47 12.68
N ALA A 43 -32.11 -33.56 11.72
CA ALA A 43 -33.15 -33.17 10.78
C ALA A 43 -33.49 -34.32 9.80
N ALA A 44 -32.50 -35.09 9.37
CA ALA A 44 -32.71 -36.24 8.49
C ALA A 44 -33.49 -37.35 9.19
N ASP A 45 -33.18 -37.60 10.46
CA ASP A 45 -33.90 -38.55 11.31
C ASP A 45 -35.35 -38.10 11.56
N LEU A 46 -35.55 -36.84 11.97
CA LEU A 46 -36.88 -36.26 12.22
C LEU A 46 -37.79 -36.26 10.98
N LEU A 47 -37.23 -36.02 9.80
CA LEU A 47 -37.96 -35.96 8.53
C LEU A 47 -38.03 -37.31 7.81
N GLY A 48 -37.35 -38.34 8.31
CA GLY A 48 -37.23 -39.65 7.66
C GLY A 48 -36.70 -39.56 6.22
N SER A 49 -35.81 -38.60 5.95
CA SER A 49 -35.46 -38.18 4.58
C SER A 49 -34.00 -37.78 4.46
N TRP A 50 -33.37 -38.16 3.35
CA TRP A 50 -31.98 -37.79 3.04
C TRP A 50 -31.84 -36.33 2.56
N LYS A 51 -32.96 -35.64 2.30
CA LYS A 51 -32.98 -34.27 1.75
C LYS A 51 -32.14 -33.25 2.52
N PRO A 52 -32.04 -33.26 3.87
CA PRO A 52 -31.16 -32.35 4.61
C PRO A 52 -29.68 -32.47 4.21
N PHE A 53 -29.18 -33.69 3.97
CA PHE A 53 -27.82 -33.90 3.46
C PHE A 53 -27.65 -33.32 2.05
N ALA A 54 -28.67 -33.49 1.19
CA ALA A 54 -28.67 -32.91 -0.16
C ALA A 54 -28.58 -31.38 -0.13
N ILE A 55 -29.33 -30.75 0.78
CA ILE A 55 -29.37 -29.30 0.95
C ILE A 55 -28.01 -28.78 1.42
N VAL A 56 -27.43 -29.38 2.47
CA VAL A 56 -26.11 -28.98 2.96
C VAL A 56 -25.04 -29.21 1.91
N GLY A 57 -25.11 -30.33 1.17
CA GLY A 57 -24.22 -30.62 0.06
C GLY A 57 -24.33 -29.58 -1.06
N ALA A 58 -25.54 -29.17 -1.43
CA ALA A 58 -25.78 -28.13 -2.45
C ALA A 58 -25.24 -26.76 -2.01
N ILE A 59 -25.42 -26.38 -0.73
CA ILE A 59 -24.86 -25.15 -0.16
C ILE A 59 -23.33 -25.19 -0.17
N ALA A 60 -22.72 -26.31 0.26
CA ALA A 60 -21.27 -26.49 0.23
C ALA A 60 -20.72 -26.41 -1.20
N LEU A 61 -21.40 -27.05 -2.16
CA LEU A 61 -21.04 -26.98 -3.58
C LEU A 61 -21.15 -25.55 -4.12
N TYR A 62 -22.21 -24.81 -3.77
CA TYR A 62 -22.34 -23.39 -4.15
C TYR A 62 -21.15 -22.55 -3.66
N PHE A 63 -20.78 -22.64 -2.39
CA PHE A 63 -19.63 -21.91 -1.85
C PHE A 63 -18.29 -22.35 -2.48
N ALA A 64 -18.13 -23.64 -2.77
CA ALA A 64 -16.94 -24.15 -3.45
C ALA A 64 -16.83 -23.62 -4.88
N LEU A 65 -17.94 -23.61 -5.62
CA LEU A 65 -18.00 -23.03 -6.97
C LEU A 65 -17.76 -21.52 -6.93
N TRP A 66 -18.31 -20.81 -5.93
CA TRP A 66 -18.07 -19.37 -5.76
C TRP A 66 -16.61 -19.06 -5.49
N ALA A 67 -15.97 -19.79 -4.57
CA ALA A 67 -14.53 -19.68 -4.28
C ALA A 67 -13.66 -19.99 -5.51
N ARG A 68 -14.11 -20.91 -6.38
CA ARG A 68 -13.35 -21.37 -7.56
C ARG A 68 -13.48 -20.43 -8.75
N PHE A 69 -14.67 -19.93 -9.03
CA PHE A 69 -14.97 -19.13 -10.22
C PHE A 69 -14.88 -17.62 -9.96
N GLN A 70 -15.10 -17.17 -8.73
CA GLN A 70 -14.99 -15.76 -8.36
C GLN A 70 -14.23 -15.59 -7.03
N PRO A 71 -12.95 -16.02 -6.97
CA PRO A 71 -12.17 -16.06 -5.74
C PRO A 71 -12.15 -14.71 -5.01
N HIS A 72 -11.91 -13.59 -5.72
CA HIS A 72 -11.85 -12.27 -5.11
C HIS A 72 -13.12 -11.90 -4.34
N THR A 73 -14.31 -12.19 -4.91
CA THR A 73 -15.58 -11.90 -4.23
C THR A 73 -15.83 -12.82 -3.03
N TYR A 74 -15.47 -14.10 -3.13
CA TYR A 74 -15.58 -15.05 -2.01
C TYR A 74 -14.63 -14.69 -0.87
N TYR A 75 -13.36 -14.40 -1.18
CA TYR A 75 -12.38 -14.02 -0.17
C TYR A 75 -12.81 -12.74 0.53
N ARG A 76 -13.24 -11.72 -0.22
CA ARG A 76 -13.73 -10.45 0.33
C ARG A 76 -14.96 -10.61 1.23
N ALA A 77 -15.91 -11.47 0.83
CA ALA A 77 -17.18 -11.62 1.53
C ALA A 77 -17.13 -12.59 2.73
N ILE A 78 -16.33 -13.66 2.65
CA ILE A 78 -16.32 -14.72 3.67
C ILE A 78 -14.96 -14.88 4.34
N SER A 79 -13.90 -15.12 3.57
CA SER A 79 -12.60 -15.48 4.15
C SER A 79 -11.98 -14.33 4.95
N HIS A 80 -11.87 -13.12 4.38
CA HIS A 80 -11.28 -11.97 5.06
C HIS A 80 -12.03 -11.60 6.35
N PRO A 81 -13.37 -11.46 6.38
CA PRO A 81 -14.09 -11.15 7.62
C PRO A 81 -13.89 -12.21 8.72
N LEU A 82 -13.88 -13.50 8.35
CA LEU A 82 -13.65 -14.59 9.30
C LEU A 82 -12.22 -14.59 9.84
N THR A 83 -11.23 -14.44 8.98
CA THR A 83 -9.81 -14.35 9.38
C THR A 83 -9.57 -13.11 10.24
N ARG A 84 -10.13 -11.94 9.89
CA ARG A 84 -10.05 -10.72 10.73
C ARG A 84 -10.65 -10.95 12.11
N ARG A 85 -11.79 -11.64 12.18
CA ARG A 85 -12.44 -12.00 13.44
C ARG A 85 -11.59 -12.98 14.25
N SER A 86 -11.02 -14.00 13.62
CA SER A 86 -10.06 -14.94 14.25
C SER A 86 -8.92 -14.18 14.90
N VAL A 87 -8.16 -13.45 14.08
CA VAL A 87 -6.98 -12.71 14.52
C VAL A 87 -7.33 -11.73 15.65
N SER A 88 -8.49 -11.08 15.57
CA SER A 88 -8.96 -10.19 16.65
C SER A 88 -9.24 -10.91 17.96
N LEU A 89 -9.78 -12.12 17.90
CA LEU A 89 -10.10 -12.91 19.09
C LEU A 89 -8.83 -13.52 19.67
N ASP A 90 -7.98 -14.09 18.81
CA ASP A 90 -6.69 -14.65 19.18
C ASP A 90 -5.82 -13.58 19.86
N LEU A 91 -5.76 -12.37 19.29
CA LEU A 91 -5.05 -11.24 19.89
C LEU A 91 -5.64 -10.82 21.24
N LEU A 92 -6.97 -10.76 21.37
CA LEU A 92 -7.62 -10.40 22.64
C LEU A 92 -7.35 -11.45 23.73
N GLU A 93 -7.37 -12.72 23.37
CA GLU A 93 -7.10 -13.84 24.28
C GLU A 93 -5.62 -13.84 24.71
N SER A 94 -4.70 -13.61 23.78
CA SER A 94 -3.25 -13.57 24.06
C SER A 94 -2.76 -12.24 24.63
N TRP A 95 -3.58 -11.19 24.64
CA TRP A 95 -3.15 -9.82 24.97
C TRP A 95 -2.47 -9.68 26.34
N PRO A 96 -3.03 -10.21 27.44
CA PRO A 96 -2.39 -10.08 28.76
C PRO A 96 -1.02 -10.74 28.80
N LEU A 97 -0.91 -11.96 28.25
CA LEU A 97 0.35 -12.70 28.17
C LEU A 97 1.37 -11.94 27.30
N LEU A 98 0.93 -11.37 26.18
CA LEU A 98 1.79 -10.59 25.29
C LEU A 98 2.37 -9.35 26.00
N MET A 99 1.54 -8.63 26.76
CA MET A 99 1.99 -7.47 27.53
C MET A 99 2.96 -7.87 28.63
N GLU A 100 2.74 -9.00 29.29
CA GLU A 100 3.65 -9.56 30.30
C GLU A 100 5.01 -9.92 29.69
N GLU A 101 5.01 -10.74 28.65
CA GLU A 101 6.23 -11.22 27.98
C GLU A 101 7.03 -10.08 27.35
N CYS A 102 6.35 -9.04 26.84
CA CYS A 102 7.00 -7.84 26.31
C CYS A 102 7.51 -6.90 27.41
N GLY A 103 7.27 -7.19 28.70
CA GLY A 103 7.68 -6.32 29.81
C GLY A 103 6.88 -5.02 29.89
N LEU A 104 5.71 -4.96 29.25
CA LEU A 104 4.79 -3.84 29.30
C LEU A 104 3.77 -3.96 30.45
N ALA A 105 3.75 -5.10 31.14
CA ALA A 105 2.97 -5.26 32.36
C ALA A 105 3.70 -4.67 33.58
N SER A 106 2.94 -4.13 34.53
CA SER A 106 3.46 -3.65 35.81
C SER A 106 2.90 -4.47 36.96
N SER A 107 3.71 -4.75 37.98
CA SER A 107 3.24 -5.39 39.21
C SER A 107 2.58 -4.33 40.10
N GLY A 108 1.25 -4.36 40.20
CA GLY A 108 0.49 -3.57 41.15
C GLY A 108 0.21 -4.35 42.43
N THR A 109 0.05 -3.66 43.56
CA THR A 109 -0.47 -4.24 44.80
C THR A 109 -1.91 -3.81 44.96
N ASP A 110 -2.83 -4.76 45.09
CA ASP A 110 -4.24 -4.47 45.35
C ASP A 110 -4.42 -3.90 46.77
N ARG A 111 -5.58 -3.31 47.07
CA ARG A 111 -5.95 -2.76 48.39
C ARG A 111 -5.84 -3.80 49.52
N GLU A 112 -5.88 -5.08 49.18
CA GLU A 112 -5.73 -6.22 50.10
C GLU A 112 -4.29 -6.74 50.22
N GLY A 113 -3.29 -6.04 49.66
CA GLY A 113 -1.87 -6.43 49.76
C GLY A 113 -1.44 -7.55 48.80
N ARG A 114 -2.33 -8.03 47.94
CA ARG A 114 -2.04 -9.07 46.95
C ARG A 114 -1.35 -8.47 45.73
N LYS A 115 -0.22 -9.05 45.30
CA LYS A 115 0.45 -8.68 44.05
C LYS A 115 -0.42 -9.13 42.87
N ARG A 116 -0.80 -8.20 42.01
CA ARG A 116 -1.55 -8.45 40.78
C ARG A 116 -0.80 -7.86 39.61
N LEU A 117 -0.65 -8.66 38.56
CA LEU A 117 -0.13 -8.16 37.29
C LEU A 117 -1.18 -7.26 36.64
N VAL A 118 -0.80 -6.02 36.35
CA VAL A 118 -1.62 -5.05 35.63
C VAL A 118 -1.03 -4.90 34.24
N CYS A 119 -1.82 -5.25 33.22
CA CYS A 119 -1.45 -5.10 31.83
C CYS A 119 -2.16 -3.90 31.21
N PRO A 120 -1.55 -3.22 30.22
CA PRO A 120 -2.27 -2.31 29.35
C PRO A 120 -3.53 -2.99 28.81
N THR A 121 -4.68 -2.32 28.84
CA THR A 121 -5.92 -2.83 28.24
C THR A 121 -6.00 -2.43 26.77
N ILE A 122 -6.91 -3.03 26.00
CA ILE A 122 -7.23 -2.51 24.66
C ILE A 122 -8.39 -1.52 24.81
N VAL A 123 -8.12 -0.24 24.56
CA VAL A 123 -9.13 0.83 24.64
C VAL A 123 -9.99 0.83 23.39
N SER A 124 -9.37 0.70 22.22
CA SER A 124 -10.08 0.61 20.95
C SER A 124 -9.34 -0.29 19.98
N LYS A 125 -10.11 -0.89 19.07
CA LYS A 125 -9.58 -1.64 17.93
C LYS A 125 -10.41 -1.34 16.68
N ARG A 126 -9.74 -1.21 15.55
CA ARG A 126 -10.39 -0.97 14.25
C ARG A 126 -9.65 -1.72 13.15
N TRP A 127 -10.40 -2.45 12.34
CA TRP A 127 -9.90 -3.04 11.11
C TRP A 127 -10.16 -2.11 9.93
N THR A 128 -9.13 -1.93 9.11
CA THR A 128 -9.22 -1.27 7.80
C THR A 128 -8.39 -2.09 6.82
N ARG A 129 -9.02 -2.62 5.76
CA ARG A 129 -8.39 -3.61 4.84
C ARG A 129 -7.65 -4.72 5.60
N ASN A 130 -6.33 -4.77 5.45
CA ASN A 130 -5.42 -5.75 6.01
C ASN A 130 -4.73 -5.24 7.27
N GLU A 131 -5.09 -4.06 7.76
CA GLU A 131 -4.52 -3.44 8.94
C GLU A 131 -5.49 -3.51 10.13
N LEU A 132 -4.95 -3.88 11.30
CA LEU A 132 -5.61 -3.80 12.59
C LEU A 132 -4.94 -2.71 13.42
N ALA A 133 -5.64 -1.60 13.60
CA ALA A 133 -5.24 -0.55 14.52
C ALA A 133 -5.75 -0.88 15.93
N VAL A 134 -4.84 -0.90 16.91
CA VAL A 134 -5.11 -1.14 18.33
C VAL A 134 -4.56 0.02 19.15
N VAL A 135 -5.39 0.61 20.00
CA VAL A 135 -4.97 1.63 20.96
C VAL A 135 -4.94 1.00 22.35
N PRO A 136 -3.75 0.79 22.94
CA PRO A 136 -3.63 0.29 24.29
C PRO A 136 -3.88 1.40 25.31
N GLY A 137 -4.42 1.03 26.47
CA GLY A 137 -4.54 1.89 27.64
C GLY A 137 -3.22 1.93 28.37
N LEU A 138 -2.49 3.03 28.25
CA LEU A 138 -1.19 3.22 28.92
C LEU A 138 -1.33 3.08 30.43
N LEU A 139 -0.38 2.37 31.04
CA LEU A 139 -0.19 2.38 32.49
C LEU A 139 0.58 3.64 32.91
N THR A 140 0.48 4.01 34.19
CA THR A 140 1.19 5.16 34.73
C THR A 140 2.70 5.07 34.46
N GLY A 141 3.24 6.09 33.79
CA GLY A 141 4.66 6.17 33.44
C GLY A 141 5.05 5.52 32.11
N GLN A 142 4.12 4.85 31.42
CA GLN A 142 4.39 4.32 30.07
C GLN A 142 4.29 5.42 29.01
N THR A 143 5.08 5.25 27.97
CA THR A 143 5.21 6.16 26.84
C THR A 143 5.02 5.42 25.52
N VAL A 144 4.90 6.17 24.42
CA VAL A 144 4.87 5.59 23.06
C VAL A 144 6.18 4.84 22.75
N GLU A 145 7.31 5.34 23.26
CA GLU A 145 8.64 4.76 23.04
C GLU A 145 8.76 3.34 23.62
N ASP A 146 8.08 3.07 24.74
CA ASP A 146 8.08 1.73 25.34
C ASP A 146 7.46 0.69 24.41
N PHE A 147 6.39 1.06 23.70
CA PHE A 147 5.77 0.20 22.68
C PHE A 147 6.63 0.10 21.42
N GLN A 148 7.30 1.19 21.02
CA GLN A 148 8.23 1.17 19.88
C GLN A 148 9.40 0.20 20.11
N LYS A 149 9.96 0.18 21.33
CA LYS A 149 11.07 -0.72 21.71
C LYS A 149 10.74 -2.20 21.56
N VAL A 150 9.49 -2.59 21.78
CA VAL A 150 9.04 -3.99 21.72
C VAL A 150 8.25 -4.31 20.45
N ALA A 151 8.19 -3.40 19.49
CA ALA A 151 7.34 -3.51 18.31
C ALA A 151 7.53 -4.84 17.55
N ASP A 152 8.77 -5.29 17.33
CA ASP A 152 9.02 -6.55 16.60
C ASP A 152 8.51 -7.81 17.34
N ARG A 153 8.56 -7.80 18.68
CA ARG A 153 8.00 -8.88 19.51
C ARG A 153 6.47 -8.90 19.42
N LEU A 154 5.85 -7.71 19.42
CA LEU A 154 4.40 -7.55 19.22
C LEU A 154 4.00 -8.05 17.82
N ARG A 155 4.73 -7.64 16.77
CA ARG A 155 4.51 -8.07 15.38
C ARG A 155 4.54 -9.59 15.24
N THR A 156 5.60 -10.21 15.75
CA THR A 156 5.82 -11.66 15.63
C THR A 156 4.74 -12.44 16.35
N THR A 157 4.37 -12.04 17.57
CA THR A 157 3.33 -12.75 18.34
C THR A 157 1.95 -12.56 17.74
N ALA A 158 1.64 -11.38 17.21
CA ALA A 158 0.38 -11.12 16.52
C ALA A 158 0.26 -11.86 15.17
N GLY A 159 1.36 -12.43 14.65
CA GLY A 159 1.38 -13.04 13.32
C GLY A 159 1.28 -12.01 12.19
N ALA A 160 1.67 -10.76 12.45
CA ALA A 160 1.61 -9.68 11.47
C ALA A 160 2.85 -9.66 10.58
N THR A 161 2.67 -9.25 9.33
CA THR A 161 3.76 -9.06 8.36
C THR A 161 4.58 -7.81 8.71
N ASP A 162 3.91 -6.75 9.17
CA ASP A 162 4.52 -5.49 9.58
C ASP A 162 3.81 -4.90 10.81
N ILE A 163 4.49 -4.01 11.53
CA ILE A 163 3.89 -3.22 12.61
C ILE A 163 4.36 -1.77 12.53
N ARG A 164 3.43 -0.84 12.73
CA ARG A 164 3.75 0.57 12.96
C ARG A 164 3.24 1.02 14.31
N VAL A 165 4.09 1.71 15.06
CA VAL A 165 3.73 2.33 16.33
C VAL A 165 3.79 3.83 16.16
N THR A 166 2.63 4.48 16.14
CA THR A 166 2.49 5.93 15.91
C THR A 166 1.78 6.61 17.09
N GLY A 167 1.77 7.93 17.11
CA GLY A 167 1.02 8.74 18.08
C GLY A 167 1.94 9.50 19.03
N ASP A 168 1.46 10.64 19.52
CA ASP A 168 2.29 11.55 20.35
C ASP A 168 2.07 11.31 21.84
N LEU A 169 0.79 11.24 22.26
CA LEU A 169 0.41 11.05 23.67
C LEU A 169 0.01 9.61 24.00
N SER A 170 -0.54 8.90 23.02
CA SER A 170 -0.98 7.52 23.16
C SER A 170 -0.56 6.74 21.92
N PRO A 171 0.04 5.55 22.08
CA PRO A 171 0.45 4.75 20.95
C PRO A 171 -0.77 4.21 20.21
N THR A 172 -0.67 4.15 18.89
CA THR A 172 -1.56 3.38 18.03
C THR A 172 -0.69 2.33 17.37
N LEU A 173 -1.00 1.06 17.66
CA LEU A 173 -0.33 -0.10 17.10
C LEU A 173 -1.08 -0.51 15.84
N ILE A 174 -0.47 -0.36 14.68
CA ILE A 174 -1.05 -0.74 13.39
C ILE A 174 -0.36 -2.02 12.94
N PHE A 175 -1.06 -3.14 13.05
CA PHE A 175 -0.59 -4.45 12.60
C PHE A 175 -1.05 -4.70 11.16
N THR A 176 -0.13 -5.00 10.25
CA THR A 176 -0.46 -5.29 8.85
C THR A 176 -0.42 -6.78 8.59
N PHE A 177 -1.50 -7.32 8.02
CA PHE A 177 -1.68 -8.75 7.75
C PHE A 177 -1.70 -9.02 6.25
N GLY A 178 -0.63 -9.62 5.74
CA GLY A 178 -0.47 -9.89 4.32
C GLY A 178 0.12 -8.70 3.57
N ASP A 179 0.26 -8.87 2.25
CA ASP A 179 0.91 -7.89 1.39
C ASP A 179 -0.10 -6.82 0.92
N ALA A 180 0.08 -5.59 1.39
CA ALA A 180 -0.75 -4.44 1.00
C ALA A 180 -0.60 -4.07 -0.49
N LEU A 181 0.46 -4.56 -1.15
CA LEU A 181 0.73 -4.36 -2.58
C LEU A 181 0.35 -5.59 -3.42
N SER A 182 -0.28 -6.60 -2.82
CA SER A 182 -0.68 -7.82 -3.54
C SER A 182 -1.75 -7.58 -4.60
N GLU A 183 -2.60 -6.56 -4.41
CA GLU A 183 -3.59 -6.15 -5.39
C GLU A 183 -3.11 -4.93 -6.16
N ILE A 184 -3.21 -5.00 -7.49
CA ILE A 184 -2.88 -3.88 -8.36
C ILE A 184 -3.96 -2.81 -8.20
N VAL A 185 -3.56 -1.60 -7.81
CA VAL A 185 -4.44 -0.43 -7.80
C VAL A 185 -4.47 0.14 -9.22
N TYR A 186 -5.59 -0.03 -9.92
CA TYR A 186 -5.76 0.43 -11.29
C TYR A 186 -6.81 1.55 -11.37
N ARG A 187 -6.42 2.73 -11.87
CA ARG A 187 -7.33 3.85 -12.15
C ARG A 187 -7.78 3.94 -13.60
N GLY A 188 -7.13 3.21 -14.51
CA GLY A 188 -7.27 3.47 -15.95
C GLY A 188 -6.28 4.52 -16.44
N LEU A 189 -6.22 4.68 -17.76
CA LEU A 189 -5.60 5.85 -18.37
C LEU A 189 -6.55 7.05 -18.22
N PRO A 190 -6.04 8.26 -17.95
CA PRO A 190 -6.89 9.44 -17.91
C PRO A 190 -7.46 9.74 -19.30
N GLU A 191 -8.67 10.28 -19.34
CA GLU A 191 -9.29 10.76 -20.57
C GLU A 191 -8.69 12.11 -20.97
N ALA A 192 -8.66 12.41 -22.28
CA ALA A 192 -8.05 13.64 -22.78
C ALA A 192 -8.75 14.92 -22.25
N GLU A 193 -10.04 14.81 -21.94
CA GLU A 193 -10.88 15.88 -21.43
C GLU A 193 -10.86 15.98 -19.90
N ASP A 194 -10.15 15.07 -19.21
CA ASP A 194 -10.10 15.07 -17.75
C ASP A 194 -9.53 16.41 -17.25
N PRO A 195 -10.26 17.13 -16.37
CA PRO A 195 -9.78 18.37 -15.81
C PRO A 195 -8.62 18.07 -14.86
N TRP A 196 -7.54 18.81 -15.01
CA TRP A 196 -6.40 18.76 -14.09
C TRP A 196 -6.46 19.94 -13.12
N ASP A 197 -6.19 19.70 -11.84
CA ASP A 197 -6.30 20.72 -10.79
C ASP A 197 -5.12 21.72 -10.76
N GLY A 198 -4.18 21.57 -11.69
CA GLY A 198 -3.00 22.43 -11.83
C GLY A 198 -1.90 22.17 -10.80
N ARG A 199 -2.06 21.19 -9.90
CA ARG A 199 -1.17 21.06 -8.73
C ARG A 199 -0.86 19.65 -8.27
N SER A 200 -1.67 18.66 -8.61
CA SER A 200 -1.52 17.30 -8.07
C SER A 200 -1.79 16.23 -9.12
N VAL A 201 -1.24 15.04 -8.86
CA VAL A 201 -1.46 13.84 -9.68
C VAL A 201 -1.88 12.72 -8.74
N TRP A 202 -2.93 12.00 -9.11
CA TRP A 202 -3.31 10.80 -8.37
C TRP A 202 -2.26 9.72 -8.58
N MET A 203 -1.81 9.12 -7.48
CA MET A 203 -0.70 8.17 -7.48
C MET A 203 -1.09 6.80 -6.91
N GLY A 204 -2.31 6.63 -6.43
CA GLY A 204 -2.79 5.39 -5.87
C GLY A 204 -3.80 5.63 -4.77
N VAL A 205 -3.86 4.69 -3.85
CA VAL A 205 -4.67 4.75 -2.64
C VAL A 205 -3.77 4.50 -1.44
N ASP A 206 -4.09 5.12 -0.31
CA ASP A 206 -3.36 4.89 0.93
C ASP A 206 -3.82 3.59 1.62
N THR A 207 -3.33 3.36 2.85
CA THR A 207 -3.68 2.15 3.61
C THR A 207 -5.14 2.13 4.06
N ARG A 208 -5.86 3.25 3.92
CA ARG A 208 -7.26 3.45 4.32
C ARG A 208 -8.26 3.37 3.16
N ASP A 209 -7.82 3.04 1.95
CA ASP A 209 -8.59 3.16 0.69
C ASP A 209 -8.79 4.63 0.22
N ASP A 210 -8.20 5.62 0.90
CA ASP A 210 -8.37 7.01 0.49
C ASP A 210 -7.48 7.30 -0.72
N ASP A 211 -7.96 8.12 -1.66
CA ASP A 211 -7.17 8.51 -2.82
C ASP A 211 -5.89 9.22 -2.39
N TRP A 212 -4.75 8.73 -2.87
CA TRP A 212 -3.46 9.33 -2.64
C TRP A 212 -3.07 10.23 -3.81
N TRP A 213 -2.99 11.53 -3.54
CA TRP A 213 -2.60 12.55 -4.50
C TRP A 213 -1.20 13.07 -4.18
N LEU A 214 -0.27 12.93 -5.13
CA LEU A 214 1.04 13.55 -5.05
C LEU A 214 0.92 15.00 -5.51
N ARG A 215 1.17 15.92 -4.59
CA ARG A 215 1.35 17.34 -4.94
C ARG A 215 2.65 17.48 -5.73
N ILE A 216 2.56 18.16 -6.88
CA ILE A 216 3.68 18.41 -7.79
C ILE A 216 3.96 19.91 -7.94
N ALA A 217 2.95 20.78 -7.82
CA ALA A 217 3.16 22.23 -7.89
C ALA A 217 3.65 22.79 -6.54
N GLY A 218 4.77 23.53 -6.61
CA GLY A 218 5.42 24.15 -5.45
C GLY A 218 6.07 23.15 -4.50
N THR A 219 6.49 21.99 -5.02
CA THR A 219 7.09 20.90 -4.25
C THR A 219 8.18 20.21 -5.06
N HIS A 220 9.21 19.72 -4.38
CA HIS A 220 10.21 18.82 -4.96
C HIS A 220 10.10 17.45 -4.28
N THR A 221 10.08 16.39 -5.09
CA THR A 221 9.91 15.01 -4.60
C THR A 221 11.18 14.21 -4.88
N LEU A 222 11.79 13.69 -3.81
CA LEU A 222 12.85 12.69 -3.91
C LEU A 222 12.24 11.30 -3.75
N VAL A 223 12.43 10.44 -4.74
CA VAL A 223 12.00 9.04 -4.68
C VAL A 223 13.22 8.15 -4.48
N ALA A 224 13.21 7.32 -3.43
CA ALA A 224 14.26 6.35 -3.13
C ALA A 224 13.67 4.95 -2.99
N GLY A 225 14.38 3.96 -3.50
CA GLY A 225 13.98 2.55 -3.45
C GLY A 225 15.03 1.66 -4.11
N SER A 226 15.10 0.40 -3.69
CA SER A 226 15.94 -0.61 -4.34
C SER A 226 15.40 -0.99 -5.72
N SER A 227 16.23 -1.64 -6.53
CA SER A 227 15.75 -2.21 -7.80
C SER A 227 14.59 -3.17 -7.55
N GLY A 228 13.53 -3.05 -8.34
CA GLY A 228 12.30 -3.84 -8.19
C GLY A 228 11.32 -3.32 -7.12
N SER A 229 11.63 -2.24 -6.38
CA SER A 229 10.73 -1.72 -5.33
C SER A 229 9.53 -0.93 -5.87
N GLY A 230 9.40 -0.76 -7.18
CA GLY A 230 8.33 0.03 -7.81
C GLY A 230 8.63 1.53 -8.00
N LYS A 231 9.88 1.99 -7.83
CA LYS A 231 10.29 3.40 -8.08
C LYS A 231 9.80 3.92 -9.45
N ALA A 232 9.98 3.13 -10.50
CA ALA A 232 9.59 3.49 -11.86
C ALA A 232 8.07 3.74 -11.98
N SER A 233 7.24 3.07 -11.19
CA SER A 233 5.79 3.29 -11.20
C SER A 233 5.40 4.68 -10.71
N LEU A 234 6.18 5.30 -9.82
CA LEU A 234 5.95 6.69 -9.39
C LEU A 234 6.25 7.67 -10.52
N VAL A 235 7.37 7.48 -11.20
CA VAL A 235 7.77 8.26 -12.37
C VAL A 235 6.70 8.20 -13.45
N TRP A 236 6.30 6.99 -13.85
CA TRP A 236 5.29 6.79 -14.87
C TRP A 236 3.89 7.22 -14.43
N GLY A 237 3.53 7.04 -13.15
CA GLY A 237 2.26 7.51 -12.62
C GLY A 237 2.12 9.02 -12.73
N VAL A 238 3.18 9.79 -12.43
CA VAL A 238 3.19 11.25 -12.64
C VAL A 238 3.06 11.59 -14.12
N THR A 239 3.87 10.99 -15.00
CA THR A 239 3.86 11.30 -16.43
C THR A 239 2.52 10.95 -17.09
N ILE A 240 1.94 9.79 -16.77
CA ILE A 240 0.63 9.36 -17.29
C ILE A 240 -0.48 10.22 -16.71
N GLY A 241 -0.47 10.51 -15.41
CA GLY A 241 -1.49 11.35 -14.79
C GLY A 241 -1.48 12.80 -15.30
N LEU A 242 -0.34 13.28 -15.78
CA LEU A 242 -0.21 14.58 -16.46
C LEU A 242 -0.52 14.54 -17.96
N ALA A 243 -0.72 13.36 -18.57
CA ALA A 243 -0.88 13.25 -20.02
C ALA A 243 -1.97 14.18 -20.62
N PRO A 244 -3.16 14.36 -20.01
CA PRO A 244 -4.15 15.31 -20.51
C PRO A 244 -3.66 16.77 -20.45
N ALA A 245 -3.00 17.16 -19.35
CA ALA A 245 -2.46 18.50 -19.18
C ALA A 245 -1.29 18.77 -20.15
N ILE A 246 -0.45 17.76 -20.43
CA ILE A 246 0.60 17.82 -21.44
C ILE A 246 -0.01 18.03 -22.83
N ALA A 247 -1.06 17.27 -23.17
CA ALA A 247 -1.74 17.39 -24.46
C ALA A 247 -2.38 18.76 -24.67
N ARG A 248 -2.89 19.40 -23.60
CA ARG A 248 -3.44 20.77 -23.64
C ARG A 248 -2.39 21.88 -23.55
N GLY A 249 -1.13 21.54 -23.26
CA GLY A 249 -0.05 22.50 -23.08
C GLY A 249 -0.08 23.21 -21.73
N GLU A 250 -0.86 22.74 -20.75
CA GLU A 250 -0.90 23.27 -19.37
C GLU A 250 0.28 22.76 -18.52
N ALA A 251 0.88 21.64 -18.92
CA ALA A 251 2.05 21.06 -18.28
C ALA A 251 3.11 20.67 -19.32
N GLN A 252 4.37 20.77 -18.93
CA GLN A 252 5.53 20.32 -19.70
C GLN A 252 6.36 19.38 -18.83
N VAL A 253 6.78 18.25 -19.38
CA VAL A 253 7.64 17.30 -18.65
C VAL A 253 9.00 17.24 -19.32
N HIS A 254 10.05 17.52 -18.55
CA HIS A 254 11.44 17.44 -18.98
C HIS A 254 12.07 16.19 -18.39
N GLY A 255 12.30 15.16 -19.22
CA GLY A 255 12.86 13.89 -18.78
C GLY A 255 14.39 13.86 -18.89
N ILE A 256 15.08 13.39 -17.84
CA ILE A 256 16.52 13.17 -17.81
C ILE A 256 16.79 11.71 -17.45
N ASP A 257 17.35 10.95 -18.39
CA ASP A 257 17.71 9.54 -18.24
C ASP A 257 19.12 9.27 -18.76
N LEU A 258 20.09 9.43 -17.86
CA LEU A 258 21.51 9.23 -18.18
C LEU A 258 21.93 7.75 -18.25
N LYS A 259 21.00 6.81 -18.14
CA LYS A 259 21.26 5.37 -18.28
C LYS A 259 20.96 4.88 -19.71
N GLY A 260 21.27 5.71 -20.70
CA GLY A 260 21.07 5.38 -22.12
C GLY A 260 19.61 5.40 -22.57
N GLY A 261 18.72 6.00 -21.77
CA GLY A 261 17.32 6.15 -22.13
C GLY A 261 16.44 4.91 -21.96
N VAL A 262 16.91 3.91 -21.20
CA VAL A 262 16.21 2.63 -21.01
C VAL A 262 14.91 2.80 -20.23
N GLU A 263 14.90 3.68 -19.23
CA GLU A 263 13.79 3.80 -18.28
C GLU A 263 12.71 4.75 -18.80
N LEU A 264 13.11 5.90 -19.36
CA LEU A 264 12.19 6.93 -19.85
C LEU A 264 11.91 6.84 -21.36
N GLY A 265 12.77 6.16 -22.13
CA GLY A 265 12.68 6.17 -23.59
C GLY A 265 11.36 5.68 -24.17
N MET A 266 10.66 4.78 -23.47
CA MET A 266 9.36 4.24 -23.86
C MET A 266 8.26 5.30 -24.01
N GLY A 267 8.37 6.41 -23.29
CA GLY A 267 7.40 7.51 -23.29
C GLY A 267 7.97 8.80 -23.82
N LYS A 268 8.99 8.74 -24.70
CA LYS A 268 9.67 9.92 -25.25
C LYS A 268 8.69 10.99 -25.78
N SER A 269 7.58 10.59 -26.37
CA SER A 269 6.55 11.49 -26.91
C SER A 269 5.77 12.28 -25.85
N LEU A 270 5.81 11.86 -24.59
CA LEU A 270 5.19 12.59 -23.47
C LEU A 270 6.12 13.65 -22.88
N PHE A 271 7.41 13.62 -23.21
CA PHE A 271 8.38 14.61 -22.73
C PHE A 271 8.51 15.76 -23.72
N THR A 272 8.32 16.98 -23.24
CA THR A 272 8.57 18.22 -23.99
C THR A 272 10.07 18.35 -24.30
N ARG A 273 10.92 17.92 -23.36
CA ARG A 273 12.37 17.84 -23.53
C ARG A 273 12.87 16.52 -22.96
N TYR A 274 13.81 15.90 -23.63
CA TYR A 274 14.37 14.61 -23.21
C TYR A 274 15.88 14.59 -23.40
N ALA A 275 16.60 14.34 -22.31
CA ALA A 275 18.06 14.28 -22.29
C ALA A 275 18.54 12.88 -21.89
N VAL A 276 19.49 12.34 -22.67
CA VAL A 276 20.12 11.03 -22.42
C VAL A 276 21.63 11.14 -22.19
N THR A 277 22.21 12.32 -22.45
CA THR A 277 23.62 12.61 -22.20
C THR A 277 23.79 13.66 -21.10
N PRO A 278 24.94 13.67 -20.38
CA PRO A 278 25.21 14.69 -19.36
C PRO A 278 25.14 16.13 -19.89
N ALA A 279 25.61 16.37 -21.11
CA ALA A 279 25.59 17.69 -21.74
C ALA A 279 24.16 18.16 -22.01
N GLU A 280 23.31 17.31 -22.59
CA GLU A 280 21.88 17.61 -22.79
C GLU A 280 21.17 17.86 -21.47
N ALA A 281 21.48 17.07 -20.43
CA ALA A 281 20.83 17.19 -19.14
C ALA A 281 21.16 18.52 -18.46
N VAL A 282 22.41 18.99 -18.55
CA VAL A 282 22.80 20.32 -18.07
C VAL A 282 22.02 21.41 -18.78
N VAL A 283 21.91 21.34 -20.12
CA VAL A 283 21.12 22.31 -20.90
C VAL A 283 19.65 22.30 -20.47
N VAL A 284 19.03 21.13 -20.29
CA VAL A 284 17.63 21.03 -19.83
C VAL A 284 17.45 21.66 -18.44
N LEU A 285 18.40 21.47 -17.53
CA LEU A 285 18.35 22.04 -16.18
C LEU A 285 18.55 23.57 -16.20
N GLU A 286 19.49 24.07 -16.98
CA GLU A 286 19.76 25.51 -17.11
C GLU A 286 18.59 26.25 -17.75
N ASP A 287 18.00 25.69 -18.81
CA ASP A 287 16.80 26.26 -19.44
C ASP A 287 15.61 26.29 -18.46
N ALA A 288 15.50 25.28 -17.59
CA ALA A 288 14.48 25.27 -16.53
C ALA A 288 14.74 26.38 -15.48
N VAL A 289 16.00 26.62 -15.12
CA VAL A 289 16.38 27.73 -14.22
C VAL A 289 16.06 29.08 -14.85
N GLU A 290 16.36 29.26 -16.14
CA GLU A 290 16.04 30.49 -16.86
C GLU A 290 14.53 30.74 -16.90
N ALA A 291 13.74 29.71 -17.23
CA ALA A 291 12.29 29.78 -17.23
C ALA A 291 11.71 30.13 -15.83
N MET A 292 12.24 29.49 -14.79
CA MET A 292 11.88 29.78 -13.38
C MET A 292 12.19 31.24 -13.03
N SER A 293 13.38 31.72 -13.37
CA SER A 293 13.84 33.08 -13.06
C SER A 293 12.98 34.14 -13.76
N ALA A 294 12.72 33.95 -15.05
CA ALA A 294 11.85 34.83 -15.83
C ALA A 294 10.41 34.84 -15.28
N ARG A 295 9.92 33.70 -14.80
CA ARG A 295 8.60 33.62 -14.15
C ARG A 295 8.58 34.36 -12.81
N LEU A 296 9.60 34.19 -11.99
CA LEU A 296 9.70 34.89 -10.70
C LEU A 296 9.72 36.41 -10.89
N GLU A 297 10.41 36.91 -11.91
CA GLU A 297 10.38 38.34 -12.28
C GLU A 297 8.97 38.84 -12.63
N ARG A 298 8.20 38.06 -13.41
CA ARG A 298 6.80 38.40 -13.73
C ARG A 298 5.88 38.34 -12.51
N MET A 299 6.14 37.41 -11.60
CA MET A 299 5.35 37.23 -10.37
C MET A 299 5.68 38.28 -9.29
N ALA A 300 6.88 38.84 -9.30
CA ALA A 300 7.34 39.80 -8.31
C ALA A 300 6.36 40.97 -8.15
N GLY A 301 5.82 41.14 -6.93
CA GLY A 301 4.83 42.17 -6.61
C GLY A 301 3.39 41.90 -7.06
N ASN A 302 3.14 40.83 -7.83
CA ASN A 302 1.83 40.52 -8.40
C ASN A 302 1.17 39.29 -7.74
N THR A 303 1.89 38.18 -7.63
CA THR A 303 1.39 36.93 -7.04
C THR A 303 2.51 36.16 -6.35
N ARG A 304 2.17 35.38 -5.34
CA ARG A 304 3.12 34.50 -4.63
C ARG A 304 3.08 33.05 -5.12
N GLN A 305 2.08 32.68 -5.90
CA GLN A 305 1.90 31.30 -6.36
C GLN A 305 1.65 31.28 -7.86
N HIS A 306 2.40 30.41 -8.53
CA HIS A 306 2.20 30.11 -9.94
C HIS A 306 0.94 29.26 -10.11
N THR A 307 0.13 29.59 -11.10
CA THR A 307 -1.01 28.78 -11.54
C THR A 307 -0.76 28.36 -12.98
N ALA A 308 -0.80 27.06 -13.24
CA ALA A 308 -0.52 26.51 -14.56
C ALA A 308 -1.56 26.99 -15.58
N SER A 309 -1.10 27.39 -16.76
CA SER A 309 -1.93 27.73 -17.92
C SER A 309 -1.21 27.36 -19.21
N VAL A 310 -1.87 27.50 -20.36
CA VAL A 310 -1.23 27.26 -21.67
C VAL A 310 -0.09 28.25 -21.94
N ASP A 311 -0.25 29.51 -21.51
CA ASP A 311 0.78 30.54 -21.67
C ASP A 311 1.92 30.41 -20.65
N GLU A 312 1.61 29.88 -19.47
CA GLU A 312 2.56 29.65 -18.37
C GLU A 312 2.38 28.22 -17.84
N PRO A 313 2.94 27.21 -18.54
CA PRO A 313 2.75 25.82 -18.15
C PRO A 313 3.53 25.45 -16.90
N LEU A 314 3.02 24.46 -16.15
CA LEU A 314 3.80 23.83 -15.09
C LEU A 314 4.93 23.01 -15.72
N VAL A 315 6.18 23.34 -15.40
CA VAL A 315 7.35 22.58 -15.85
C VAL A 315 7.73 21.57 -14.77
N VAL A 316 7.64 20.28 -15.10
CA VAL A 316 8.04 19.17 -14.23
C VAL A 316 9.35 18.59 -14.76
N VAL A 317 10.44 18.75 -14.00
CA VAL A 317 11.73 18.14 -14.33
C VAL A 317 11.81 16.77 -13.66
N LEU A 318 11.86 15.71 -14.46
CA LEU A 318 11.91 14.33 -14.01
C LEU A 318 13.31 13.75 -14.25
N ILE A 319 14.00 13.42 -13.17
CA ILE A 319 15.33 12.81 -13.20
C ILE A 319 15.19 11.35 -12.73
N ASP A 320 15.47 10.36 -13.60
CA ASP A 320 15.42 8.95 -13.17
C ASP A 320 16.42 8.67 -12.04
N GLU A 321 17.65 9.16 -12.20
CA GLU A 321 18.75 8.88 -11.28
C GLU A 321 19.54 10.15 -10.94
N VAL A 322 19.29 10.71 -9.76
CA VAL A 322 20.00 11.90 -9.27
C VAL A 322 21.50 11.63 -9.08
N ALA A 323 21.89 10.40 -8.70
CA ALA A 323 23.29 10.03 -8.57
C ALA A 323 24.04 10.14 -9.91
N ALA A 324 23.36 9.93 -11.03
CA ALA A 324 23.96 10.05 -12.35
C ALA A 324 24.41 11.48 -12.65
N LEU A 325 23.61 12.47 -12.27
CA LEU A 325 23.94 13.90 -12.42
C LEU A 325 24.97 14.40 -11.39
N THR A 326 24.90 13.87 -10.17
CA THR A 326 25.67 14.43 -9.04
C THR A 326 26.99 13.72 -8.80
N SER A 327 27.14 12.47 -9.24
CA SER A 327 28.29 11.62 -8.91
C SER A 327 28.96 10.98 -10.12
N TYR A 328 28.20 10.57 -11.14
CA TYR A 328 28.73 9.77 -12.25
C TYR A 328 29.21 10.58 -13.47
N ILE A 329 28.91 11.87 -13.56
CA ILE A 329 29.52 12.75 -14.56
C ILE A 329 31.02 12.87 -14.28
N GLU A 330 31.84 12.49 -15.27
CA GLU A 330 33.31 12.59 -15.24
C GLU A 330 33.78 14.04 -15.47
N ASP A 331 33.15 14.75 -16.40
CA ASP A 331 33.42 16.16 -16.67
C ASP A 331 33.05 17.03 -15.45
N ARG A 332 34.08 17.64 -14.85
CA ARG A 332 33.92 18.45 -13.64
C ARG A 332 33.12 19.73 -13.87
N ASP A 333 33.18 20.31 -15.06
CA ASP A 333 32.42 21.52 -15.39
C ASP A 333 30.93 21.19 -15.52
N LEU A 334 30.58 20.18 -16.32
CA LEU A 334 29.20 19.72 -16.48
C LEU A 334 28.58 19.31 -15.14
N LYS A 335 29.34 18.59 -14.31
CA LYS A 335 28.92 18.20 -12.95
C LYS A 335 28.65 19.40 -12.05
N SER A 336 29.51 20.42 -12.11
CA SER A 336 29.35 21.65 -11.33
C SER A 336 28.10 22.41 -11.77
N ARG A 337 27.91 22.58 -13.08
CA ARG A 337 26.74 23.26 -13.66
C ARG A 337 25.43 22.54 -13.34
N ALA A 338 25.38 21.22 -13.48
CA ALA A 338 24.21 20.42 -13.08
C ALA A 338 23.85 20.62 -11.60
N ARG A 339 24.84 20.58 -10.69
CA ARG A 339 24.61 20.81 -9.26
C ARG A 339 24.12 22.22 -8.96
N THR A 340 24.69 23.23 -9.60
CA THR A 340 24.25 24.63 -9.45
C THR A 340 22.81 24.80 -9.91
N ALA A 341 22.47 24.30 -11.11
CA ALA A 341 21.12 24.40 -11.64
C ALA A 341 20.09 23.67 -10.76
N MET A 342 20.40 22.44 -10.30
CA MET A 342 19.56 21.72 -9.35
C MET A 342 19.38 22.48 -8.03
N SER A 343 20.45 23.07 -7.49
CA SER A 343 20.38 23.84 -6.25
C SER A 343 19.48 25.07 -6.39
N LEU A 344 19.52 25.75 -7.55
CA LEU A 344 18.65 26.89 -7.83
C LEU A 344 17.19 26.46 -7.94
N LEU A 345 16.90 25.42 -8.73
CA LEU A 345 15.55 24.88 -8.87
C LEU A 345 14.95 24.43 -7.53
N CYS A 346 15.72 23.72 -6.70
CA CYS A 346 15.23 23.23 -5.40
C CYS A 346 15.06 24.32 -4.33
N SER A 347 15.65 25.51 -4.53
CA SER A 347 15.60 26.60 -3.54
C SER A 347 14.64 27.72 -3.92
N GLN A 348 14.35 27.90 -5.21
CA GLN A 348 13.57 29.03 -5.74
C GLN A 348 12.37 28.59 -6.59
N GLY A 349 12.24 27.29 -6.91
CA GLY A 349 11.25 26.75 -7.84
C GLY A 349 9.92 26.29 -7.25
#